data_AF-F4D1H9-F1
#
_entry.id   AF-F4D1H9-F1
#
_cell.length_a   1.000
_cell.length_b   1.000
_cell.length_c   1.000
_cell.angle_alpha   90.00
_cell.angle_beta   90.00
_cell.angle_gamma   90.00
#
_symmetry.space_group_name_H-M   'P 1'
#
loop_
_entity.id
_entity.type
_entity.pdbx_description
1 polymer ?
#
loop_
_entity_poly.entity_id
_entity_poly.type
_entity_poly.pdbx_seq_one_letter_code
_entity_poly.pdbx_strand_id
1 'polypeptide(L)'
;MAGACGSMSSTPTGSAASSSTGPNGSNTSLLLVGVIVRPHGLRGELVVEVRTDSPEERFAPGAELVVLPAGSSAPGSSGPGSSAPGSSGPPRVLTVETSRPHSGRLLVRFAQASDREAAEALRGIRLLVDAAALPPPADPEEFHVHQLEGLRAELADGSVVGTVREIAHGPGGELLVLARPPRPDALVPFVTAIVPVVDLDGGRVVLDPPEGLLDD
;
A
#
# COMPACT_ATOMS: atom_id res chain seq x y z
N MET A 1 -35.06 -62.71 -10.91
CA MET A 1 -33.80 -62.94 -10.18
C MET A 1 -32.76 -62.04 -10.82
N ALA A 2 -32.16 -61.01 -10.24
CA ALA A 2 -32.07 -60.39 -8.91
C ALA A 2 -32.04 -58.85 -9.16
N GLY A 3 -32.35 -57.89 -8.28
CA GLY A 3 -32.26 -57.84 -6.83
C GLY A 3 -31.01 -57.04 -6.40
N ALA A 4 -31.10 -55.70 -6.35
CA ALA A 4 -30.31 -54.76 -5.51
C ALA A 4 -30.82 -53.31 -5.78
N CYS A 5 -31.31 -52.49 -4.85
CA CYS A 5 -30.69 -51.91 -3.62
C CYS A 5 -29.40 -51.13 -3.95
N GLY A 6 -29.23 -49.82 -3.70
CA GLY A 6 -30.00 -48.90 -2.87
C GLY A 6 -29.59 -47.43 -3.06
N SER A 7 -30.31 -46.56 -2.35
CA SER A 7 -30.16 -45.10 -2.29
C SER A 7 -29.04 -44.68 -1.32
N MET A 8 -28.45 -43.50 -1.53
CA MET A 8 -28.24 -42.40 -0.55
C MET A 8 -27.01 -41.52 -0.86
N SER A 9 -27.21 -40.21 -0.61
CA SER A 9 -26.25 -39.16 -0.21
C SER A 9 -25.38 -38.44 -1.25
N SER A 10 -25.90 -37.27 -1.63
CA SER A 10 -25.31 -35.93 -1.45
C SER A 10 -23.82 -35.77 -1.14
N THR A 11 -23.11 -35.00 -1.99
CA THR A 11 -22.41 -33.76 -1.62
C THR A 11 -22.08 -32.93 -2.88
N PRO A 12 -22.18 -31.59 -2.83
CA PRO A 12 -21.63 -30.70 -3.85
C PRO A 12 -20.19 -30.35 -3.47
N THR A 13 -19.23 -30.63 -4.35
CA THR A 13 -17.88 -30.06 -4.25
C THR A 13 -17.74 -29.00 -5.32
N GLY A 14 -17.87 -27.74 -4.88
CA GLY A 14 -17.36 -26.62 -5.64
C GLY A 14 -15.84 -26.74 -5.76
N SER A 15 -15.33 -26.59 -6.97
CA SER A 15 -13.91 -26.38 -7.23
C SER A 15 -13.77 -25.28 -8.27
N ALA A 16 -13.38 -24.12 -7.75
CA ALA A 16 -12.43 -23.16 -8.29
C ALA A 16 -12.51 -22.86 -9.80
N ALA A 17 -13.15 -21.74 -10.11
CA ALA A 17 -12.85 -20.97 -11.30
C ALA A 17 -11.35 -20.61 -11.30
N SER A 18 -10.63 -21.17 -12.26
CA SER A 18 -9.28 -20.74 -12.62
C SER A 18 -9.40 -19.46 -13.44
N SER A 19 -9.10 -18.31 -12.84
CA SER A 19 -8.95 -17.04 -13.56
C SER A 19 -7.51 -16.86 -14.02
N SER A 20 -7.30 -17.30 -15.26
CA SER A 20 -6.41 -16.75 -16.29
C SER A 20 -5.45 -15.63 -15.88
N THR A 21 -4.17 -15.99 -15.77
CA THR A 21 -3.01 -15.10 -15.89
C THR A 21 -2.91 -14.56 -17.31
N GLY A 22 -3.20 -13.28 -17.50
CA GLY A 22 -2.80 -12.49 -18.67
C GLY A 22 -1.50 -11.72 -18.38
N PRO A 23 -0.61 -11.53 -19.37
CA PRO A 23 0.66 -10.83 -19.17
C PRO A 23 0.44 -9.34 -19.37
N ASN A 24 0.13 -8.59 -18.31
CA ASN A 24 0.23 -7.13 -18.35
C ASN A 24 1.48 -6.70 -17.59
N GLY A 25 2.37 -5.99 -18.30
CA GLY A 25 3.62 -5.47 -17.76
C GLY A 25 3.37 -4.73 -16.46
N SER A 26 3.95 -5.26 -15.39
CA SER A 26 4.03 -4.62 -14.09
C SER A 26 4.64 -3.23 -14.27
N ASN A 27 3.82 -2.18 -14.20
CA ASN A 27 4.30 -0.87 -13.80
C ASN A 27 4.76 -1.04 -12.35
N THR A 28 6.02 -1.47 -12.18
CA THR A 28 6.67 -1.66 -10.89
C THR A 28 6.89 -0.29 -10.26
N SER A 29 5.83 0.29 -9.72
CA SER A 29 5.86 1.54 -8.96
C SER A 29 6.43 1.23 -7.59
N LEU A 30 7.75 1.26 -7.49
CA LEU A 30 8.46 1.05 -6.22
C LEU A 30 8.29 2.28 -5.33
N LEU A 31 7.71 2.08 -4.15
CA LEU A 31 7.53 3.13 -3.14
C LEU A 31 8.62 3.02 -2.08
N LEU A 32 9.35 4.12 -1.82
CA LEU A 32 10.36 4.18 -0.77
C LEU A 32 9.67 4.21 0.61
N VAL A 33 9.83 3.15 1.40
CA VAL A 33 9.23 3.04 2.74
C VAL A 33 10.21 3.34 3.87
N GLY A 34 11.51 3.23 3.61
CA GLY A 34 12.50 3.60 4.61
C GLY A 34 13.94 3.54 4.14
N VAL A 35 14.85 4.01 4.98
CA VAL A 35 16.29 3.99 4.74
C VAL A 35 17.01 3.40 5.96
N ILE A 36 17.89 2.44 5.73
CA ILE A 36 18.71 1.86 6.79
C ILE A 36 19.81 2.86 7.16
N VAL A 37 19.79 3.37 8.38
CA VAL A 37 20.71 4.42 8.84
C VAL A 37 21.99 3.83 9.40
N ARG A 38 21.87 2.83 10.27
CA ARG A 38 23.00 2.20 10.98
C ARG A 38 22.58 0.90 11.68
N PRO A 39 23.53 0.00 11.97
CA PRO A 39 23.28 -1.13 12.86
C PRO A 39 23.00 -0.66 14.31
N HIS A 40 22.25 -1.49 15.03
CA HIS A 40 21.90 -1.35 16.43
C HIS A 40 22.23 -2.65 17.18
N GLY A 41 22.99 -2.52 18.27
CA GLY A 41 23.38 -3.67 19.09
C GLY A 41 24.26 -4.68 18.34
N LEU A 42 24.21 -5.93 18.83
CA LEU A 42 25.01 -7.05 18.32
C LEU A 42 24.15 -8.13 17.63
N ARG A 43 22.82 -8.03 17.71
CA ARG A 43 21.86 -9.04 17.22
C ARG A 43 21.36 -8.81 15.78
N GLY A 44 22.10 -7.99 15.03
CA GLY A 44 21.74 -7.63 13.65
C GLY A 44 20.54 -6.67 13.53
N GLU A 45 20.08 -6.04 14.62
CA GLU A 45 19.03 -5.03 14.53
C GLU A 45 19.55 -3.79 13.77
N LEU A 46 18.67 -3.17 13.00
CA LEU A 46 18.97 -2.02 12.14
C LEU A 46 18.06 -0.86 12.50
N VAL A 47 18.65 0.32 12.61
CA VAL A 47 17.89 1.56 12.73
C VAL A 47 17.41 1.96 11.34
N VAL A 48 16.10 1.98 11.16
CA VAL A 48 15.44 2.42 9.93
C VAL A 48 14.84 3.81 10.15
N GLU A 49 15.16 4.73 9.25
CA GLU A 49 14.43 5.98 9.08
C GLU A 49 13.19 5.69 8.24
N VAL A 50 12.02 5.85 8.85
CA VAL A 50 10.72 5.61 8.22
C VAL A 50 10.40 6.75 7.24
N ARG A 51 9.95 6.38 6.04
CA ARG A 51 9.51 7.32 4.98
C ARG A 51 8.08 7.05 4.51
N THR A 52 7.33 6.27 5.27
CA THR A 52 5.95 5.87 5.01
C THR A 52 5.07 6.21 6.20
N ASP A 53 3.80 6.51 5.94
CA ASP A 53 2.81 6.83 6.97
C ASP A 53 2.31 5.60 7.75
N SER A 54 2.47 4.39 7.20
CA SER A 54 2.06 3.12 7.84
C SER A 54 3.24 2.18 8.12
N PRO A 55 4.18 2.53 9.04
CA PRO A 55 5.36 1.72 9.29
C PRO A 55 5.05 0.35 9.91
N GLU A 56 4.01 0.24 10.73
CA GLU A 56 3.69 -1.01 11.44
C GLU A 56 3.28 -2.12 10.46
N GLU A 57 2.53 -1.77 9.42
CA GLU A 57 2.17 -2.67 8.33
C GLU A 57 3.34 -2.93 7.38
N ARG A 58 4.05 -1.87 6.96
CA ARG A 58 5.12 -1.98 5.96
C ARG A 58 6.35 -2.73 6.49
N PHE A 59 6.56 -2.70 7.79
CA PHE A 59 7.62 -3.45 8.47
C PHE A 59 7.05 -4.56 9.36
N ALA A 60 5.86 -5.10 9.03
CA ALA A 60 5.32 -6.26 9.72
C ALA A 60 6.23 -7.50 9.55
N PRO A 61 6.27 -8.41 10.52
CA PRO A 61 7.02 -9.66 10.39
C PRO A 61 6.51 -10.47 9.17
N GLY A 62 7.44 -10.89 8.32
CA GLY A 62 7.17 -11.55 7.04
C GLY A 62 7.12 -10.61 5.84
N ALA A 63 7.10 -9.29 6.03
CA ALA A 63 7.10 -8.33 4.92
C ALA A 63 8.40 -8.40 4.10
N GLU A 64 8.27 -8.36 2.78
CA GLU A 64 9.37 -8.41 1.83
C GLU A 64 9.65 -7.01 1.25
N LEU A 65 10.84 -6.48 1.53
CA LEU A 65 11.27 -5.15 1.13
C LEU A 65 12.34 -5.24 0.06
N VAL A 66 12.11 -4.63 -1.09
CA VAL A 66 13.08 -4.49 -2.17
C VAL A 66 14.20 -3.56 -1.72
N VAL A 67 15.45 -3.98 -1.94
CA VAL A 67 16.61 -3.13 -1.64
C VAL A 67 17.06 -2.36 -2.88
N LEU A 68 17.30 -1.06 -2.70
CA LEU A 68 18.00 -0.24 -3.67
C LEU A 68 19.33 0.25 -3.06
N PRO A 69 20.48 -0.13 -3.64
CA PRO A 69 21.79 0.29 -3.16
C PRO A 69 21.95 1.82 -3.18
N ALA A 70 22.65 2.36 -2.19
CA ALA A 70 23.06 3.76 -2.22
C ALA A 70 23.98 4.01 -3.43
N GLY A 71 23.50 4.79 -4.40
CA GLY A 71 24.23 5.10 -5.64
C GLY A 71 23.63 4.48 -6.90
N SER A 72 22.63 3.61 -6.78
CA SER A 72 21.81 3.18 -7.93
C SER A 72 20.68 4.21 -8.13
N SER A 73 20.73 4.93 -9.25
CA SER A 73 19.61 5.74 -9.73
C SER A 73 18.36 4.87 -9.86
N ALA A 74 17.18 5.43 -9.58
CA ALA A 74 15.91 4.75 -9.79
C ALA A 74 15.84 4.06 -11.17
N PRO A 75 15.12 2.93 -11.31
CA PRO A 75 14.95 2.28 -12.61
C PRO A 75 14.19 3.22 -13.55
N GLY A 76 14.93 3.99 -14.33
CA GLY A 76 14.40 5.07 -15.17
C GLY A 76 15.45 5.78 -16.03
N SER A 77 16.75 5.56 -15.80
CA SER A 77 17.82 6.05 -16.69
C SER A 77 18.73 4.91 -17.11
N SER A 78 18.52 4.43 -18.33
CA SER A 78 19.28 3.36 -18.98
C SER A 78 20.76 3.72 -19.18
N GLY A 79 21.63 2.74 -18.91
CA GLY A 79 22.93 2.59 -19.53
C GLY A 79 23.35 1.11 -19.45
N PRO A 80 23.69 0.44 -20.56
CA PRO A 80 24.19 -0.93 -20.51
C PRO A 80 25.67 -0.87 -20.10
N GLY A 81 25.95 -1.14 -18.83
CA GLY A 81 27.31 -1.01 -18.29
C GLY A 81 27.62 -2.05 -17.22
N SER A 82 28.27 -3.12 -17.65
CA SER A 82 29.12 -4.02 -16.85
C SER A 82 28.51 -4.70 -15.62
N SER A 83 28.04 -5.93 -15.82
CA SER A 83 28.07 -6.94 -14.75
C SER A 83 29.50 -7.47 -14.62
N ALA A 84 30.24 -6.98 -13.62
CA ALA A 84 31.43 -7.66 -13.14
C ALA A 84 31.01 -8.94 -12.40
N PRO A 85 31.61 -10.11 -12.68
CA PRO A 85 31.32 -11.32 -11.93
C PRO A 85 32.02 -11.22 -10.57
N GLY A 86 31.25 -11.12 -9.48
CA GLY A 86 31.78 -11.11 -8.11
C GLY A 86 31.07 -10.21 -7.10
N SER A 87 30.12 -9.37 -7.51
CA SER A 87 29.35 -8.57 -6.56
C SER A 87 28.28 -9.41 -5.87
N SER A 88 28.64 -10.00 -4.73
CA SER A 88 27.67 -10.39 -3.70
C SER A 88 27.07 -9.11 -3.12
N GLY A 89 26.22 -8.45 -3.91
CA GLY A 89 25.39 -7.37 -3.43
C GLY A 89 24.43 -7.88 -2.36
N PRO A 90 23.87 -7.00 -1.53
CA PRO A 90 22.82 -7.39 -0.59
C PRO A 90 21.68 -8.08 -1.35
N PRO A 91 21.00 -9.06 -0.71
CA PRO A 91 19.89 -9.77 -1.33
C PRO A 91 18.87 -8.73 -1.82
N ARG A 92 18.40 -8.89 -3.07
CA ARG A 92 17.50 -7.94 -3.73
C ARG A 92 16.20 -7.67 -2.95
N VAL A 93 15.88 -8.56 -2.03
CA VAL A 93 14.75 -8.47 -1.10
C VAL A 93 15.25 -8.79 0.31
N LEU A 94 14.79 -8.01 1.29
CA LEU A 94 14.97 -8.22 2.71
C LEU A 94 13.63 -8.59 3.34
N THR A 95 13.61 -9.65 4.16
CA THR A 95 12.42 -10.13 4.83
C THR A 95 12.45 -9.68 6.27
N VAL A 96 11.44 -8.94 6.71
CA VAL A 96 11.36 -8.47 8.09
C VAL A 96 11.10 -9.65 9.01
N GLU A 97 12.00 -9.89 9.95
CA GLU A 97 11.81 -10.91 10.99
C GLU A 97 11.07 -10.31 12.18
N THR A 98 11.49 -9.12 12.61
CA THR A 98 10.85 -8.35 13.68
C THR A 98 11.02 -6.86 13.43
N SER A 99 10.05 -6.06 13.85
CA SER A 99 10.16 -4.61 13.90
C SER A 99 9.59 -4.11 15.22
N ARG A 100 10.17 -3.04 15.75
CA ARG A 100 9.68 -2.38 16.96
C ARG A 100 10.10 -0.92 17.03
N PRO A 101 9.24 -0.03 17.55
CA PRO A 101 9.64 1.34 17.85
C PRO A 101 10.62 1.38 19.02
N HIS A 102 11.62 2.25 18.94
CA HIS A 102 12.60 2.49 19.99
C HIS A 102 13.12 3.92 19.96
N SER A 103 12.81 4.70 21.00
CA SER A 103 13.30 6.08 21.18
C SER A 103 13.08 6.97 19.95
N GLY A 104 11.87 6.94 19.38
CA GLY A 104 11.49 7.73 18.20
C GLY A 104 12.10 7.23 16.87
N ARG A 105 12.60 6.00 16.82
CA ARG A 105 13.14 5.36 15.61
C ARG A 105 12.58 3.95 15.47
N LEU A 106 12.57 3.41 14.26
CA LEU A 106 12.17 2.03 14.03
C LEU A 106 13.41 1.12 14.06
N LEU A 107 13.40 0.11 14.93
CA LEU A 107 14.36 -0.98 14.88
C LEU A 107 13.75 -2.11 14.07
N VAL A 108 14.47 -2.57 13.05
CA VAL A 108 14.05 -3.68 12.19
C VAL A 108 15.16 -4.72 12.16
N ARG A 109 14.79 -5.99 12.29
CA ARG A 109 15.68 -7.12 12.07
C ARG A 109 15.20 -7.84 10.83
N PHE A 110 16.13 -8.15 9.94
CA PHE A 110 15.84 -8.91 8.73
C PHE A 110 16.37 -10.33 8.88
N ALA A 111 15.67 -11.31 8.31
CA ALA A 111 16.14 -12.71 8.35
C ALA A 111 17.52 -12.86 7.68
N GLN A 112 17.84 -11.99 6.72
CA GLN A 112 19.08 -11.94 5.97
C GLN A 112 20.22 -11.20 6.70
N ALA A 113 19.94 -10.56 7.84
CA ALA A 113 20.92 -9.83 8.64
C ALA A 113 20.83 -10.25 10.11
N SER A 114 21.34 -11.45 10.41
CA SER A 114 21.33 -12.04 11.75
C SER A 114 22.40 -11.46 12.68
N ASP A 115 23.44 -10.83 12.14
CA ASP A 115 24.65 -10.43 12.85
C ASP A 115 25.06 -8.99 12.53
N ARG A 116 25.92 -8.42 13.38
CA ARG A 116 26.38 -7.03 13.25
C ARG A 116 27.02 -6.74 11.89
N GLU A 117 27.86 -7.62 11.39
CA GLU A 117 28.57 -7.41 10.12
C GLU A 117 27.59 -7.33 8.94
N ALA A 118 26.63 -8.26 8.88
CA ALA A 118 25.58 -8.25 7.87
C ALA A 118 24.70 -7.00 7.97
N ALA A 119 24.36 -6.57 9.20
CA ALA A 119 23.63 -5.34 9.43
C ALA A 119 24.43 -4.09 9.00
N GLU A 120 25.75 -4.09 9.19
CA GLU A 120 26.62 -2.99 8.78
C GLU A 120 26.73 -2.89 7.24
N ALA A 121 26.73 -4.02 6.54
CA ALA A 121 26.68 -4.08 5.08
C ALA A 121 25.38 -3.51 4.48
N LEU A 122 24.29 -3.50 5.24
CA LEU A 122 23.00 -2.94 4.81
C LEU A 122 22.86 -1.43 5.03
N ARG A 123 23.89 -0.79 5.61
CA ARG A 123 23.85 0.64 5.90
C ARG A 123 23.69 1.48 4.64
N GLY A 124 22.77 2.43 4.68
CA GLY A 124 22.48 3.37 3.59
C GLY A 124 21.56 2.81 2.51
N ILE A 125 21.15 1.55 2.61
CA ILE A 125 20.22 0.94 1.66
C ILE A 125 18.83 1.56 1.82
N ARG A 126 18.20 1.82 0.67
CA ARG A 126 16.81 2.23 0.58
C ARG A 126 15.93 0.98 0.50
N LEU A 127 14.86 0.98 1.29
CA LEU A 127 13.88 -0.09 1.37
C LEU A 127 12.64 0.36 0.62
N LEU A 128 12.22 -0.43 -0.35
CA LEU A 128 11.09 -0.15 -1.20
C LEU A 128 10.09 -1.30 -1.14
N VAL A 129 8.83 -0.99 -1.39
CA VAL A 129 7.77 -1.98 -1.62
C VAL A 129 7.26 -1.80 -3.04
N ASP A 130 6.88 -2.91 -3.68
CA ASP A 130 6.12 -2.84 -4.92
C ASP A 130 4.68 -2.45 -4.57
N ALA A 131 4.22 -1.30 -5.07
CA ALA A 131 2.86 -0.84 -4.85
C ALA A 131 1.81 -1.88 -5.30
N ALA A 132 2.13 -2.69 -6.31
CA ALA A 132 1.23 -3.73 -6.83
C ALA A 132 1.25 -5.02 -5.99
N ALA A 133 2.27 -5.23 -5.16
CA ALA A 133 2.39 -6.39 -4.27
C ALA A 133 1.91 -6.12 -2.84
N LEU A 134 1.45 -4.89 -2.57
CA LEU A 134 0.84 -4.57 -1.30
C LEU A 134 -0.41 -5.42 -1.12
N PRO A 135 -0.54 -6.18 -0.02
CA PRO A 135 -1.82 -6.78 0.31
C PRO A 135 -2.85 -5.63 0.39
N PRO A 136 -4.08 -5.84 -0.11
CA PRO A 136 -5.14 -4.88 0.10
C PRO A 136 -5.22 -4.57 1.61
N PRO A 137 -5.48 -3.30 1.99
CA PRO A 137 -5.53 -2.91 3.38
C PRO A 137 -6.44 -3.84 4.18
N ALA A 138 -6.07 -4.10 5.43
CA ALA A 138 -6.79 -5.03 6.30
C ALA A 138 -8.24 -4.55 6.56
N ASP A 139 -8.46 -3.25 6.42
CA ASP A 139 -9.77 -2.62 6.47
C ASP A 139 -10.23 -2.19 5.06
N PRO A 140 -11.44 -2.61 4.62
CA PRO A 140 -12.01 -2.16 3.35
C PRO A 140 -12.41 -0.67 3.35
N GLU A 141 -12.23 0.03 4.47
CA GLU A 141 -12.47 1.47 4.63
C GLU A 141 -11.17 2.32 4.58
N GLU A 142 -9.99 1.70 4.40
CA GLU A 142 -8.72 2.42 4.31
C GLU A 142 -8.39 2.81 2.86
N PHE A 143 -8.83 4.00 2.45
CA PHE A 143 -8.57 4.51 1.10
C PHE A 143 -7.25 5.26 1.05
N HIS A 144 -6.36 4.91 0.11
CA HIS A 144 -5.16 5.71 -0.10
C HIS A 144 -5.52 7.03 -0.78
N VAL A 145 -5.06 8.15 -0.21
CA VAL A 145 -5.37 9.53 -0.64
C VAL A 145 -5.23 9.75 -2.15
N HIS A 146 -4.23 9.14 -2.78
CA HIS A 146 -3.98 9.25 -4.23
C HIS A 146 -5.02 8.54 -5.12
N GLN A 147 -5.83 7.62 -4.57
CA GLN A 147 -6.86 6.89 -5.31
C GLN A 147 -8.18 7.65 -5.38
N LEU A 148 -8.35 8.67 -4.54
CA LEU A 148 -9.58 9.45 -4.44
C LEU A 148 -9.56 10.68 -5.36
N GLU A 149 -8.38 11.15 -5.77
CA GLU A 149 -8.23 12.28 -6.69
C GLU A 149 -8.81 11.98 -8.07
N GLY A 150 -9.65 12.88 -8.57
CA GLY A 150 -10.31 12.76 -9.88
C GLY A 150 -11.63 11.99 -9.86
N LEU A 151 -12.06 11.44 -8.72
CA LEU A 151 -13.36 10.77 -8.62
C LEU A 151 -14.51 11.78 -8.73
N ARG A 152 -15.58 11.39 -9.43
CA ARG A 152 -16.81 12.18 -9.52
C ARG A 152 -17.56 12.12 -8.19
N ALA A 153 -17.86 13.27 -7.61
CA ALA A 153 -18.66 13.35 -6.41
C ALA A 153 -20.14 13.59 -6.76
N GLU A 154 -21.00 12.69 -6.32
CA GLU A 154 -22.45 12.74 -6.54
C GLU A 154 -23.22 12.58 -5.23
N LEU A 155 -24.45 13.10 -5.16
CA LEU A 155 -25.36 12.87 -4.05
C LEU A 155 -26.08 11.53 -4.19
N ALA A 156 -26.75 11.06 -3.14
CA ALA A 156 -27.56 9.85 -3.17
C ALA A 156 -28.67 9.85 -4.24
N ASP A 157 -29.11 11.03 -4.70
CA ASP A 157 -30.07 11.17 -5.80
C ASP A 157 -29.44 11.12 -7.21
N GLY A 158 -28.11 11.02 -7.29
CA GLY A 158 -27.32 11.01 -8.53
C GLY A 158 -26.92 12.40 -9.04
N SER A 159 -27.29 13.47 -8.34
CA SER A 159 -26.87 14.84 -8.66
C SER A 159 -25.36 15.01 -8.49
N VAL A 160 -24.69 15.54 -9.50
CA VAL A 160 -23.24 15.77 -9.46
C VAL A 160 -22.94 17.02 -8.67
N VAL A 161 -22.17 16.86 -7.61
CA VAL A 161 -21.68 17.97 -6.78
C VAL A 161 -20.40 18.54 -7.39
N GLY A 162 -19.48 17.67 -7.83
CA GLY A 162 -18.20 18.10 -8.36
C GLY A 162 -17.25 16.94 -8.62
N THR A 163 -15.95 17.25 -8.60
CA THR A 163 -14.87 16.24 -8.71
C THR A 163 -13.94 16.37 -7.52
N VAL A 164 -13.52 15.25 -6.96
CA VAL A 164 -12.51 15.23 -5.89
C VAL A 164 -11.19 15.74 -6.44
N ARG A 165 -10.67 16.79 -5.83
CA ARG A 165 -9.41 17.43 -6.21
C ARG A 165 -8.24 16.92 -5.38
N GLU A 166 -8.42 16.87 -4.07
CA GLU A 166 -7.40 16.45 -3.09
C GLU A 166 -8.06 16.14 -1.75
N ILE A 167 -7.28 15.61 -0.80
CA ILE A 167 -7.67 15.51 0.61
C ILE A 167 -6.82 16.46 1.44
N ALA A 168 -7.48 17.33 2.20
CA ALA A 168 -6.86 18.25 3.12
C ALA A 168 -6.95 17.74 4.56
N HIS A 169 -5.88 17.90 5.33
CA HIS A 169 -5.87 17.60 6.77
C HIS A 169 -6.31 18.84 7.55
N GLY A 170 -7.49 18.76 8.18
CA GLY A 170 -8.04 19.81 9.02
C GLY A 170 -7.95 19.49 10.51
N PRO A 171 -8.26 20.46 11.39
CA PRO A 171 -8.31 20.23 12.84
C PRO A 171 -9.39 19.23 13.28
N GLY A 172 -10.33 18.88 12.39
CA GLY A 172 -11.40 17.91 12.61
C GLY A 172 -11.20 16.56 11.91
N GLY A 173 -10.03 16.30 11.34
CA GLY A 173 -9.74 15.10 10.55
C GLY A 173 -9.55 15.39 9.07
N GLU A 174 -9.76 14.38 8.24
CA GLU A 174 -9.58 14.45 6.79
C GLU A 174 -10.78 15.12 6.10
N LEU A 175 -10.50 15.99 5.13
CA LEU A 175 -11.48 16.74 4.36
C LEU A 175 -11.28 16.48 2.87
N LEU A 176 -12.29 15.99 2.18
CA LEU A 176 -12.35 15.95 0.72
C LEU A 176 -12.55 17.36 0.17
N VAL A 177 -11.64 17.78 -0.71
CA VAL A 177 -11.74 19.03 -1.46
C VAL A 177 -12.43 18.73 -2.78
N LEU A 178 -13.63 19.27 -2.98
CA LEU A 178 -14.41 19.07 -4.19
C LEU A 178 -14.30 20.31 -5.09
N ALA A 179 -13.77 20.15 -6.30
CA ALA A 179 -13.80 21.18 -7.32
C ALA A 179 -15.20 21.25 -7.95
N ARG A 180 -15.82 22.44 -7.92
CA ARG A 180 -17.21 22.65 -8.36
C ARG A 180 -17.38 23.88 -9.26
N PRO A 181 -16.67 24.02 -10.39
CA PRO A 181 -16.80 25.21 -11.24
C PRO A 181 -18.25 25.38 -11.73
N PRO A 182 -18.83 26.60 -11.69
CA PRO A 182 -18.22 27.90 -11.35
C PRO A 182 -18.28 28.29 -9.85
N ARG A 183 -18.75 27.40 -8.97
CA ARG A 183 -18.81 27.59 -7.52
C ARG A 183 -17.42 27.39 -6.87
N PRO A 184 -17.19 27.93 -5.66
CA PRO A 184 -15.99 27.64 -4.91
C PRO A 184 -15.90 26.16 -4.53
N ASP A 185 -14.66 25.73 -4.29
CA ASP A 185 -14.35 24.39 -3.83
C ASP A 185 -15.09 24.09 -2.51
N ALA A 186 -15.67 22.90 -2.38
CA ALA A 186 -16.31 22.44 -1.15
C ALA A 186 -15.30 21.66 -0.30
N LEU A 187 -15.38 21.84 1.02
CA LEU A 187 -14.67 20.99 1.98
C LEU A 187 -15.68 20.06 2.65
N VAL A 188 -15.55 18.76 2.40
CA VAL A 188 -16.46 17.74 2.91
C VAL A 188 -15.69 16.81 3.83
N PRO A 189 -16.08 16.64 5.11
CA PRO A 189 -15.40 15.70 5.98
C PRO A 189 -15.44 14.28 5.41
N PHE A 190 -14.28 13.63 5.33
CA PHE A 190 -14.15 12.28 4.79
C PHE A 190 -14.41 11.25 5.88
N VAL A 191 -15.70 11.05 6.18
CA VAL A 191 -16.19 10.08 7.16
C VAL A 191 -17.31 9.27 6.56
N THR A 192 -17.47 8.00 6.94
CA THR A 192 -18.51 7.10 6.42
C THR A 192 -19.93 7.67 6.58
N ALA A 193 -20.15 8.52 7.58
CA ALA A 193 -21.44 9.20 7.79
C ALA A 193 -21.79 10.23 6.70
N ILE A 194 -20.79 10.79 6.00
CA ILE A 194 -20.97 11.82 4.97
C ILE A 194 -20.59 11.28 3.59
N VAL A 195 -19.67 10.32 3.52
CA VAL A 195 -19.23 9.65 2.28
C VAL A 195 -19.44 8.14 2.44
N PRO A 196 -20.69 7.67 2.39
CA PRO A 196 -21.01 6.27 2.66
C PRO A 196 -20.52 5.30 1.57
N VAL A 197 -20.26 5.79 0.35
CA VAL A 197 -19.85 4.94 -0.78
C VAL A 197 -18.68 5.56 -1.53
N VAL A 198 -17.63 4.77 -1.69
CA VAL A 198 -16.50 5.05 -2.58
C VAL A 198 -16.42 3.93 -3.59
N ASP A 199 -16.60 4.25 -4.86
CA ASP A 199 -16.58 3.30 -5.96
C ASP A 199 -15.40 3.65 -6.89
N LEU A 200 -14.26 3.01 -6.64
CA LEU A 200 -13.02 3.24 -7.39
C LEU A 200 -13.10 2.71 -8.83
N ASP A 201 -13.79 1.60 -9.06
CA ASP A 201 -13.92 0.97 -10.38
C ASP A 201 -14.79 1.82 -11.33
N GLY A 202 -15.87 2.38 -10.78
CA GLY A 202 -16.78 3.31 -11.45
C GLY A 202 -16.35 4.78 -11.35
N GLY A 203 -15.22 5.09 -10.71
CA GLY A 203 -14.65 6.43 -10.66
C GLY A 203 -15.51 7.46 -9.93
N ARG A 204 -16.26 7.08 -8.87
CA ARG A 204 -17.21 7.97 -8.19
C ARG A 204 -17.24 7.81 -6.67
N VAL A 205 -17.69 8.86 -5.99
CA VAL A 205 -18.00 8.87 -4.56
C VAL A 205 -19.42 9.39 -4.35
N VAL A 206 -20.17 8.73 -3.47
CA VAL A 206 -21.53 9.16 -3.09
C VAL A 206 -21.44 9.93 -1.78
N LEU A 207 -21.97 11.15 -1.79
CA LEU A 207 -22.06 12.04 -0.65
C LEU A 207 -23.48 12.00 -0.08
N ASP A 208 -23.57 11.95 1.25
CA ASP A 208 -24.78 12.17 2.04
C ASP A 208 -24.53 13.25 3.11
N PRO A 209 -24.26 14.50 2.70
CA PRO A 209 -23.95 15.57 3.64
C PRO A 209 -25.23 16.10 4.30
N PRO A 210 -25.15 16.57 5.56
CA PRO A 210 -26.28 17.25 6.20
C PRO A 210 -26.68 18.51 5.43
N GLU A 211 -27.97 18.87 5.52
CA GLU A 211 -28.51 20.09 4.93
C GLU A 211 -27.67 21.32 5.33
N GLY A 212 -27.37 22.20 4.37
CA GLY A 212 -26.54 23.39 4.63
C GLY A 212 -25.02 23.20 4.45
N LEU A 213 -24.49 21.98 4.35
CA LEU A 213 -23.04 21.77 4.18
C LEU A 213 -22.57 22.04 2.75
N LEU A 214 -23.41 21.72 1.77
CA LEU A 214 -23.14 21.94 0.35
C LEU A 214 -23.97 23.08 -0.25
N ASP A 215 -24.86 23.69 0.53
CA ASP A 215 -25.66 24.85 0.13
C ASP A 215 -24.78 26.09 0.02
N ASP A 216 -24.37 26.39 -1.22
CA ASP A 216 -23.96 27.72 -1.71
C ASP A 216 -24.30 27.80 -3.21
#